data_AF-A0A941YVL2-F1
#
_entry.id   AF-A0A941YVL2-F1
#
_cell.length_a   1.000
_cell.length_b   1.000
_cell.length_c   1.000
_cell.angle_alpha   90.00
_cell.angle_beta   90.00
_cell.angle_gamma   90.00
#
_symmetry.space_group_name_H-M   'P 1'
#
loop_
_entity.id
_entity.type
_entity.pdbx_description
1 polymer ?
#
loop_
_entity_poly.entity_id
_entity_poly.type
_entity_poly.pdbx_seq_one_letter_code
_entity_poly.pdbx_strand_id
1 'polypeptide(L)'
;MKLTAEQLKQFDEEGYLFFPNYFSPEETQILKAEIPGVFQQRREENVREKSGDVVRTAFAVHTYNPVFEALVHHPRFVEPAEQMLG
;
A
#
# COMPACT_ATOMS: atom_id res chain seq x y z
N MET A 1 13.65 2.87 -4.78
CA MET A 1 13.75 4.27 -5.24
C MET A 1 14.51 5.01 -4.17
N LYS A 2 15.52 5.82 -4.55
CA LYS A 2 16.27 6.60 -3.58
C LYS A 2 15.72 8.01 -3.46
N LEU A 3 15.44 8.44 -2.23
CA LEU A 3 15.07 9.82 -1.91
C LEU A 3 16.26 10.75 -2.10
N THR A 4 15.98 11.96 -2.60
CA THR A 4 16.97 13.04 -2.65
C THR A 4 17.15 13.69 -1.27
N ALA A 5 18.23 14.46 -1.09
CA ALA A 5 18.46 15.20 0.14
C ALA A 5 17.33 16.20 0.42
N GLU A 6 16.78 16.82 -0.62
CA GLU A 6 15.66 17.75 -0.53
C GLU A 6 14.37 17.04 -0.09
N GLN A 7 14.12 15.83 -0.59
CA GLN A 7 12.97 15.03 -0.17
C GLN A 7 13.10 14.56 1.27
N LEU A 8 14.28 14.14 1.70
CA LEU A 8 14.51 13.79 3.11
C LEU A 8 14.26 15.00 4.02
N LYS A 9 14.80 16.16 3.65
CA LYS A 9 14.57 17.40 4.39
C LYS A 9 13.08 17.78 4.41
N GLN A 10 12.38 17.68 3.28
CA GLN A 10 10.95 17.95 3.22
C GLN A 10 10.17 17.01 4.14
N PHE A 11 10.51 15.72 4.18
CA PHE A 11 9.87 14.77 5.09
C PHE A 11 10.10 15.15 6.56
N ASP A 12 11.32 15.55 6.93
CA ASP A 12 11.64 15.97 8.30
C ASP A 12 10.88 17.24 8.72
N GLU A 13 10.67 18.17 7.79
CA GLU A 13 10.00 19.46 8.05
C GLU A 13 8.47 19.37 7.97
N GLU A 14 7.93 18.59 7.03
CA GLU A 14 6.49 18.54 6.71
C GLU A 14 5.78 17.26 7.19
N GLY A 15 6.54 16.21 7.48
CA GLY A 15 6.03 14.91 7.95
C GLY A 15 5.44 14.00 6.86
N TYR A 16 5.53 14.37 5.58
CA TYR A 16 5.07 13.55 4.47
C TYR A 16 5.78 13.86 3.16
N LEU A 17 5.69 12.93 2.20
CA LEU A 17 6.11 13.12 0.80
C LEU A 17 4.99 12.69 -0.14
N PHE A 18 4.83 13.42 -1.24
CA PHE A 18 3.81 13.13 -2.25
C PHE A 18 4.44 12.78 -3.60
N PHE A 19 4.18 11.56 -4.08
CA PHE A 19 4.67 11.05 -5.36
C PHE A 19 3.49 10.76 -6.30
N PRO A 20 3.11 11.70 -7.17
CA PRO A 20 2.06 11.44 -8.16
C PRO A 20 2.53 10.36 -9.15
N ASN A 21 1.60 9.49 -9.57
CA ASN A 21 1.87 8.43 -10.55
C ASN A 21 3.05 7.51 -10.17
N TYR A 22 3.17 7.18 -8.87
CA TYR A 22 4.27 6.36 -8.35
C TYR A 22 4.33 4.95 -8.95
N PHE A 23 3.17 4.44 -9.35
CA PHE A 23 3.00 3.28 -10.19
C PHE A 23 2.26 3.67 -11.47
N SER A 24 2.50 2.93 -12.55
CA SER A 24 1.79 3.12 -13.81
C SER A 24 0.30 2.77 -13.66
N PRO A 25 -0.56 3.23 -14.59
CA PRO A 25 -1.96 2.80 -14.64
C PRO A 25 -2.12 1.27 -14.70
N GLU A 26 -1.25 0.58 -15.44
CA GLU A 26 -1.24 -0.87 -15.60
C GLU A 26 -0.83 -1.58 -14.30
N GLU A 27 0.26 -1.13 -13.65
CA GLU A 27 0.69 -1.62 -12.33
C GLU A 27 -0.44 -1.44 -11.29
N THR A 28 -1.10 -0.28 -11.32
CA THR A 28 -2.23 0.03 -10.42
C THR A 28 -3.45 -0.85 -10.71
N GLN A 29 -3.71 -1.18 -11.98
CA GLN A 29 -4.85 -2.00 -12.37
C GLN A 29 -4.72 -3.44 -11.86
N ILE A 30 -3.50 -3.99 -11.81
CA ILE A 30 -3.23 -5.32 -11.23
C ILE A 30 -3.69 -5.34 -9.77
N LEU A 31 -3.31 -4.34 -8.97
CA LEU A 31 -3.73 -4.24 -7.55
C LEU A 31 -5.25 -4.13 -7.42
N LYS A 32 -5.90 -3.31 -8.24
CA LYS A 32 -7.36 -3.12 -8.22
C LYS A 32 -8.13 -4.38 -8.58
N ALA A 33 -7.59 -5.20 -9.49
CA ALA A 33 -8.23 -6.44 -9.92
C ALA A 33 -8.33 -7.48 -8.79
N GLU A 34 -7.43 -7.44 -7.81
CA GLU A 34 -7.42 -8.35 -6.66
C GLU A 34 -8.47 -7.98 -5.58
N ILE A 35 -8.84 -6.69 -5.49
CA ILE A 35 -9.71 -6.17 -4.43
C ILE A 35 -11.06 -6.90 -4.33
N PRO A 36 -11.81 -7.15 -5.42
CA PRO A 36 -13.07 -7.89 -5.34
C PRO A 36 -12.90 -9.29 -4.75
N GLY A 37 -11.81 -9.98 -5.12
CA GLY A 37 -11.48 -11.31 -4.59
C GLY A 37 -11.16 -11.27 -3.11
N VAL A 38 -10.36 -10.30 -2.66
CA VAL A 38 -10.06 -10.07 -1.24
C VAL A 38 -11.35 -9.80 -0.45
N PHE A 39 -12.22 -8.91 -0.92
CA PHE A 39 -13.41 -8.48 -0.17
C PHE A 39 -14.51 -9.55 -0.08
N GLN A 40 -14.57 -10.49 -1.03
CA GLN A 40 -15.49 -11.62 -0.99
C GLN A 40 -15.16 -12.60 0.14
N GLN A 41 -13.90 -12.70 0.56
CA GLN A 41 -13.47 -13.63 1.59
C GLN A 41 -14.13 -13.29 2.94
N ARG A 42 -14.63 -14.34 3.62
CA ARG A 42 -15.16 -14.25 4.99
C ARG A 42 -14.04 -14.54 5.97
N ARG A 43 -13.40 -13.49 6.45
CA ARG A 43 -12.28 -13.55 7.38
C ARG A 43 -12.35 -12.40 8.39
N GLU A 44 -11.70 -12.58 9.53
CA GLU A 44 -11.64 -11.56 10.60
C GLU A 44 -10.88 -10.31 10.14
N GLU A 45 -9.92 -10.45 9.22
CA GLU A 45 -9.15 -9.32 8.68
C GLU A 45 -9.99 -8.41 7.78
N ASN A 46 -11.12 -8.91 7.24
CA ASN A 46 -12.08 -8.12 6.47
C ASN A 46 -13.13 -7.51 7.40
N VAL A 47 -12.79 -6.38 8.01
CA VAL A 47 -13.71 -5.62 8.85
C VAL A 47 -14.77 -4.96 7.98
N ARG A 48 -16.03 -5.33 8.22
CA ARG A 48 -17.20 -4.84 7.49
C ARG A 48 -17.86 -3.67 8.22
N GLU A 49 -18.61 -2.87 7.47
CA GLU A 49 -19.44 -1.82 8.04
C GLU A 49 -20.46 -2.38 9.03
N LYS A 50 -20.90 -1.54 9.97
CA LYS A 50 -21.94 -1.94 10.95
C LYS A 50 -23.27 -2.26 10.29
N SER A 51 -23.56 -1.62 9.17
CA SER A 51 -24.77 -1.80 8.38
C SER A 51 -24.42 -2.41 7.03
N GLY A 52 -24.72 -3.70 6.85
CA GLY A 52 -24.53 -4.40 5.59
C GLY A 52 -23.23 -5.19 5.49
N ASP A 53 -22.95 -5.69 4.30
CA ASP A 53 -21.84 -6.62 4.04
C ASP A 53 -20.63 -5.95 3.35
N VAL A 54 -20.58 -4.62 3.33
CA VAL A 54 -19.49 -3.88 2.69
C VAL A 54 -18.23 -3.99 3.54
N VAL A 55 -17.11 -4.41 2.93
CA VAL A 55 -15.79 -4.39 3.59
C VAL A 55 -15.31 -2.94 3.69
N ARG A 56 -15.09 -2.46 4.92
CA ARG A 56 -14.55 -1.13 5.21
C ARG A 56 -13.02 -1.16 5.24
N THR A 57 -12.43 -2.23 5.76
CA THR A 57 -10.99 -2.36 5.92
C THR A 57 -10.59 -3.82 5.78
N ALA A 58 -9.57 -4.09 4.97
CA ALA A 58 -8.93 -5.40 4.87
C ALA A 58 -7.53 -5.30 5.49
N PHE A 59 -7.30 -6.02 6.59
CA PHE A 59 -6.03 -6.05 7.29
C PHE A 59 -5.10 -7.12 6.70
N ALA A 60 -3.79 -6.89 6.85
CA ALA A 60 -2.71 -7.84 6.56
C ALA A 60 -2.82 -8.55 5.19
N VAL A 61 -3.35 -7.86 4.17
CA VAL A 61 -3.65 -8.44 2.84
C VAL A 61 -2.43 -9.12 2.20
N HIS A 62 -1.24 -8.59 2.44
CA HIS A 62 0.02 -9.15 1.98
C HIS A 62 0.35 -10.55 2.52
N THR A 63 -0.33 -11.03 3.56
CA THR A 63 -0.09 -12.38 4.13
C THR A 63 -0.89 -13.48 3.42
N TYR A 64 -1.88 -13.10 2.60
CA TYR A 64 -2.78 -14.06 1.93
C TYR A 64 -3.12 -13.66 0.49
N ASN A 65 -2.55 -12.60 -0.05
CA ASN A 65 -2.65 -12.23 -1.46
C ASN A 65 -1.24 -11.95 -2.03
N PRO A 66 -0.80 -12.72 -3.04
CA PRO A 66 0.57 -12.64 -3.56
C PRO A 66 0.89 -11.32 -4.27
N VAL A 67 -0.12 -10.62 -4.82
CA VAL A 67 0.09 -9.30 -5.44
C VAL A 67 0.38 -8.25 -4.38
N PHE A 68 -0.38 -8.25 -3.27
CA PHE A 68 -0.12 -7.35 -2.15
C PHE A 68 1.14 -7.73 -1.37
N GLU A 69 1.50 -9.01 -1.34
CA GLU A 69 2.81 -9.47 -0.85
C GLU A 69 3.95 -8.87 -1.68
N ALA A 70 3.87 -8.93 -3.01
CA ALA A 70 4.87 -8.33 -3.88
C ALA A 70 4.95 -6.80 -3.69
N LEU A 71 3.81 -6.13 -3.48
CA LEU A 71 3.75 -4.68 -3.27
C LEU A 71 4.55 -4.24 -2.04
N VAL A 72 4.37 -4.92 -0.90
CA VAL A 72 5.02 -4.51 0.37
C VAL A 72 6.54 -4.75 0.34
N HIS A 73 7.02 -5.68 -0.49
CA HIS A 73 8.44 -5.92 -0.71
C HIS A 73 9.03 -5.11 -1.87
N HIS A 74 8.22 -4.31 -2.57
CA HIS A 74 8.68 -3.62 -3.76
C HIS A 74 9.77 -2.58 -3.41
N PRO A 75 10.89 -2.48 -4.15
CA PRO A 75 11.97 -1.54 -3.83
C PRO A 75 11.55 -0.06 -3.88
N ARG A 76 10.45 0.27 -4.56
CA ARG A 76 9.84 1.61 -4.50
C ARG A 76 9.16 1.89 -3.14
N PHE A 77 8.81 0.89 -2.34
CA PHE A 77 8.31 1.09 -0.97
C PHE A 77 9.43 0.97 0.07
N VAL A 78 10.23 -0.09 -0.02
CA VAL A 78 11.18 -0.46 1.04
C VAL A 78 12.37 0.51 1.11
N GLU A 79 13.07 0.74 -0.01
CA GLU A 79 14.26 1.59 -0.02
C GLU A 79 14.04 3.00 0.55
N PRO A 80 13.00 3.77 0.17
CA PRO A 80 12.79 5.09 0.75
C PRO A 80 12.41 5.01 2.24
N ALA A 81 11.70 3.97 2.68
CA ALA A 81 11.39 3.76 4.09
C ALA A 81 12.65 3.47 4.92
N GLU A 82 13.55 2.63 4.42
CA GLU A 82 14.85 2.38 5.05
C GLU A 82 15.66 3.68 5.17
N GLN A 83 15.72 4.49 4.11
CA GLN A 83 16.42 5.79 4.16
C GLN A 83 15.84 6.75 5.20
N MET A 84 14.52 6.76 5.40
CA MET A 84 13.86 7.62 6.39
C MET A 84 14.05 7.14 7.84
N LEU A 85 14.32 5.84 8.04
CA LEU A 85 14.45 5.25 9.38
C LEU A 85 15.89 5.15 9.89
N GLY A 86 16.89 5.21 9.00
CA GLY A 86 18.32 5.13 9.35
C GLY A 86 18.82 3.69 9.39
#